data_AF-A0AA86RPN7-F1
#
_entry.id   AF-A0AA86RPN7-F1
#
_cell.length_a   1.000
_cell.length_b   1.000
_cell.length_c   1.000
_cell.angle_alpha   90.00
_cell.angle_beta   90.00
_cell.angle_gamma   90.00
#
_symmetry.space_group_name_H-M   'P 1'
#
loop_
_entity.id
_entity.type
_entity.pdbx_description
1 polymer ?
#
loop_
_entity_poly.entity_id
_entity_poly.type
_entity_poly.pdbx_seq_one_letter_code
_entity_poly.pdbx_strand_id
1 'polypeptide(L)'
;MKTIVILDIETNDGQTQQLEVFEGISAQRLAENFVEEYQLEKSTIKPLAKYIESEISNYEENLQTIQFQPKDSHIQPSLKYQQEQIDRLSKSRRQQLQQKQKQQLVIQTNKNVQIEYPALEPIRLSVHSNNEINSGFESSEDVQVQSPSRHKKSKVFESLYNDSKRRVQKQQLLSPVRKPQFTKIKLPSKNDDMYNRNLKWLSTSRSKIEKLQKEKELIQKQKEIENLKECTFEPQITEYAKQMVQNPENVFERQHMNVLKYSQNKMKFDETQKQKDDRFDFKPKLSYTQQQVEFYERLKLTMGPVEERVVLRKEDHGYGVVLVHERK
;
A
#
# COMPACT_ATOMS: atom_id res chain seq x y z
N MET A 1 -3.84 -15.03 -4.24
CA MET A 1 -2.55 -15.61 -3.80
C MET A 1 -1.46 -14.69 -4.27
N LYS A 2 -0.45 -14.42 -3.43
CA LYS A 2 0.66 -13.54 -3.77
C LYS A 2 1.79 -14.40 -4.33
N THR A 3 2.31 -14.04 -5.50
CA THR A 3 3.51 -14.66 -6.08
C THR A 3 4.73 -14.16 -5.30
N ILE A 4 5.55 -15.08 -4.80
CA ILE A 4 6.78 -14.77 -4.05
C ILE A 4 7.96 -14.65 -5.01
N VAL A 5 8.16 -15.69 -5.84
CA VAL A 5 9.29 -15.83 -6.77
C VAL A 5 8.80 -16.46 -8.07
N ILE A 6 9.41 -16.09 -9.19
CA ILE A 6 9.23 -16.76 -10.48
C ILE A 6 10.55 -17.47 -10.78
N LEU A 7 10.49 -18.78 -10.97
CA LEU A 7 11.67 -19.61 -11.23
C LEU A 7 11.70 -20.03 -12.70
N ASP A 8 12.84 -19.85 -13.36
CA ASP A 8 13.09 -20.37 -14.70
C ASP A 8 13.68 -21.79 -14.58
N ILE A 9 12.98 -22.80 -15.09
CA ILE A 9 13.36 -24.21 -15.03
C ILE A 9 13.65 -24.73 -16.43
N GLU A 10 14.86 -25.23 -16.66
CA GLU A 10 15.21 -25.90 -17.91
C GLU A 10 14.70 -27.35 -17.90
N THR A 11 13.94 -27.69 -18.95
CA THR A 11 13.42 -29.04 -19.19
C THR A 11 14.40 -29.86 -20.03
N ASN A 12 14.24 -31.19 -20.05
CA ASN A 12 15.09 -32.10 -20.84
C ASN A 12 15.09 -31.80 -22.34
N ASP A 13 14.05 -31.13 -22.84
CA ASP A 13 13.92 -30.72 -24.24
C ASP A 13 14.71 -29.43 -24.56
N GLY A 14 15.44 -28.89 -23.58
CA GLY A 14 16.20 -27.64 -23.69
C GLY A 14 15.32 -26.39 -23.65
N GLN A 15 14.03 -26.52 -23.31
CA GLN A 15 13.13 -25.39 -23.14
C GLN A 15 13.14 -24.90 -21.70
N THR A 16 13.18 -23.59 -21.51
CA THR A 16 13.02 -22.94 -20.21
C THR A 16 11.54 -22.64 -19.97
N GLN A 17 11.00 -23.11 -18.84
CA GLN A 17 9.63 -22.88 -18.42
C GLN A 17 9.59 -22.11 -17.10
N GLN A 18 8.59 -21.25 -16.94
CA GLN A 18 8.43 -20.44 -15.73
C GLN A 18 7.51 -21.11 -14.73
N LEU A 19 7.99 -21.25 -13.50
CA LEU A 19 7.21 -21.72 -12.35
C LEU A 19 6.95 -20.56 -11.39
N GLU A 20 5.68 -20.19 -11.25
CA GLU A 20 5.25 -19.20 -10.26
C GLU A 20 5.10 -19.85 -8.87
N VAL A 21 5.87 -19.37 -7.90
CA VAL A 21 5.81 -19.82 -6.51
C VAL A 21 4.85 -18.92 -5.74
N PHE A 22 3.78 -19.51 -5.20
CA PHE A 22 2.77 -18.78 -4.43
C PHE A 22 2.93 -18.98 -2.91
N GLU A 23 2.63 -17.92 -2.16
CA GLU A 23 2.65 -17.94 -0.70
C GLU A 23 1.65 -18.95 -0.11
N GLY A 24 2.14 -19.81 0.79
CA GLY A 24 1.35 -20.83 1.49
C GLY A 24 1.18 -22.16 0.76
N ILE A 25 1.76 -22.33 -0.44
CA ILE A 25 1.77 -23.62 -1.14
C ILE A 25 3.09 -24.35 -0.84
N SER A 26 3.02 -25.62 -0.45
CA SER A 26 4.21 -26.46 -0.23
C SER A 26 4.99 -26.66 -1.53
N ALA A 27 6.33 -26.57 -1.48
CA ALA A 27 7.22 -26.80 -2.62
C ALA A 27 6.99 -28.15 -3.31
N GLN A 28 6.72 -29.20 -2.52
CA GLN A 28 6.42 -30.53 -3.07
C GLN A 28 5.18 -30.54 -3.97
N ARG A 29 4.11 -29.84 -3.58
CA ARG A 29 2.88 -29.74 -4.39
C ARG A 29 3.09 -28.91 -5.65
N LEU A 30 3.91 -27.86 -5.59
CA LEU A 30 4.30 -27.09 -6.78
C LEU A 30 5.09 -27.95 -7.77
N ALA A 31 6.05 -28.75 -7.26
CA ALA A 31 6.80 -29.69 -8.08
C ALA A 31 5.92 -30.78 -8.70
N GLU A 32 4.98 -31.34 -7.95
CA GLU A 32 4.01 -32.33 -8.45
C GLU A 32 3.16 -31.76 -9.59
N ASN A 33 2.59 -30.56 -9.41
CA ASN A 33 1.79 -29.89 -10.44
C ASN A 33 2.63 -29.60 -11.70
N PHE A 34 3.87 -29.12 -11.53
CA PHE A 34 4.75 -28.80 -12.65
C PHE A 34 5.16 -30.06 -13.42
N VAL A 35 5.51 -31.14 -12.72
CA VAL A 35 5.84 -32.43 -13.34
C VAL A 35 4.63 -33.02 -14.08
N GLU A 36 3.42 -32.87 -13.53
CA GLU A 36 2.18 -33.31 -14.18
C GLU A 36 1.86 -32.47 -15.43
N GLU A 37 1.98 -31.15 -15.35
CA GLU A 37 1.69 -30.22 -16.44
C GLU A 37 2.61 -30.41 -17.65
N TYR A 38 3.92 -30.61 -17.40
CA TYR A 38 4.93 -30.79 -18.45
C TYR A 38 5.26 -32.26 -18.74
N GLN A 39 4.48 -33.21 -18.21
CA GLN A 39 4.64 -34.65 -18.43
C GLN A 39 6.06 -35.17 -18.15
N LEU A 40 6.71 -34.64 -17.11
CA LEU A 40 8.06 -35.03 -16.71
C LEU A 40 8.05 -36.35 -15.93
N GLU A 41 9.21 -36.98 -15.79
CA GLU A 41 9.33 -38.20 -15.01
C GLU A 41 9.08 -37.93 -13.51
N LYS A 42 8.28 -38.77 -12.84
CA LYS A 42 7.95 -38.63 -11.41
C LYS A 42 9.18 -38.67 -10.49
N SER A 43 10.30 -39.22 -10.95
CA SER A 43 11.59 -39.19 -10.27
C SER A 43 12.10 -37.76 -10.02
N THR A 44 11.68 -36.79 -10.85
CA THR A 44 12.12 -35.39 -10.80
C THR A 44 11.41 -34.57 -9.72
N ILE A 45 10.30 -35.05 -9.14
CA ILE A 45 9.51 -34.32 -8.14
C ILE A 45 10.34 -33.96 -6.90
N LYS A 46 11.09 -34.92 -6.35
CA LYS A 46 11.93 -34.71 -5.16
C LYS A 46 13.07 -33.70 -5.39
N PRO A 47 13.93 -33.84 -6.42
CA PRO A 47 14.99 -32.87 -6.66
C PRO A 47 14.44 -31.48 -6.99
N LEU A 48 13.32 -31.39 -7.74
CA LEU A 48 12.68 -30.11 -8.04
C LEU A 48 12.10 -29.44 -6.79
N ALA A 49 11.43 -30.19 -5.92
CA ALA A 49 10.92 -29.65 -4.65
C ALA A 49 12.05 -29.09 -3.79
N LYS A 50 13.18 -29.81 -3.69
CA LYS A 50 14.36 -29.35 -2.95
C LYS A 50 14.98 -28.08 -3.56
N TYR A 51 14.99 -27.96 -4.89
CA TYR A 51 15.45 -26.75 -5.59
C TYR A 51 14.53 -25.56 -5.30
N ILE A 52 13.22 -25.74 -5.37
CA ILE A 52 12.23 -24.69 -5.03
C ILE A 52 12.42 -24.23 -3.58
N GLU A 53 12.61 -25.15 -2.63
CA GLU A 53 12.88 -24.81 -1.23
C GLU A 53 14.15 -23.98 -1.07
N SER A 54 15.25 -24.35 -1.75
CA SER A 54 16.50 -23.58 -1.69
C SER A 54 16.37 -22.18 -2.27
N GLU A 55 15.63 -22.02 -3.36
CA GLU A 55 15.40 -20.70 -3.97
C GLU A 55 14.50 -19.81 -3.11
N ILE A 56 13.48 -20.38 -2.47
CA ILE A 56 12.65 -19.66 -1.49
C ILE A 56 13.51 -19.18 -0.31
N SER A 57 14.33 -20.06 0.27
CA SER A 57 15.22 -19.69 1.38
C SER A 57 16.23 -18.61 0.99
N ASN A 58 16.86 -18.72 -0.19
CA ASN A 58 17.78 -17.71 -0.69
C ASN A 58 17.09 -16.36 -0.92
N TYR A 59 15.85 -16.38 -1.43
CA TYR A 59 15.06 -15.17 -1.60
C TYR A 59 14.71 -14.52 -0.25
N GLU A 60 14.35 -15.31 0.76
CA GLU A 60 14.07 -14.81 2.12
C GLU A 60 15.33 -14.21 2.79
N GLU A 61 16.49 -14.85 2.64
CA GLU A 61 17.78 -14.32 3.13
C GLU A 61 18.14 -13.00 2.44
N ASN A 62 17.92 -12.90 1.13
CA ASN A 62 18.15 -11.65 0.39
C ASN A 62 17.17 -10.54 0.80
N LEU A 63 15.90 -10.87 1.06
CA LEU A 63 14.94 -9.89 1.58
C LEU A 63 15.34 -9.35 2.97
N GLN A 64 15.87 -10.21 3.84
CA GLN A 64 16.38 -9.78 5.15
C GLN A 64 17.64 -8.91 5.01
N THR A 65 18.53 -9.26 4.06
CA THR A 65 19.75 -8.48 3.79
C THR A 65 19.43 -7.08 3.25
N ILE A 66 18.39 -6.94 2.43
CA ILE A 66 17.93 -5.63 1.93
C ILE A 66 17.31 -4.77 3.04
N GLN A 67 16.73 -5.38 4.09
CA GLN A 67 16.22 -4.64 5.25
C GLN A 67 17.29 -4.20 6.25
N PHE A 68 18.49 -4.77 6.20
CA PHE A 68 19.59 -4.45 7.13
C PHE A 68 20.82 -3.78 6.49
N GLN A 69 20.71 -3.26 5.27
CA GLN A 69 21.67 -2.27 4.79
C GLN A 69 21.43 -0.95 5.56
N PRO A 70 22.32 -0.49 6.46
CA PRO A 70 22.26 0.87 6.95
C PRO A 70 22.27 1.79 5.72
N LYS A 71 21.36 2.77 5.70
CA LYS A 71 21.20 3.77 4.63
C LYS A 71 22.40 4.74 4.52
N ASP A 72 23.62 4.26 4.74
CA ASP A 72 24.83 5.05 4.65
C ASP A 72 25.63 4.62 3.42
N SER A 73 26.06 5.63 2.65
CA SER A 73 26.79 5.55 1.39
C SER A 73 26.00 5.34 0.09
N HIS A 74 24.76 5.85 0.02
CA HIS A 74 24.41 6.52 -1.24
C HIS A 74 25.18 7.84 -1.24
N ILE A 75 26.22 7.92 -2.08
CA ILE A 75 26.91 9.19 -2.38
C ILE A 75 25.82 10.11 -2.91
N GLN A 76 25.22 10.92 -2.03
CA GLN A 76 24.35 11.99 -2.46
C GLN A 76 25.23 12.86 -3.36
N PRO A 77 24.86 13.04 -4.65
CA PRO A 77 25.50 14.07 -5.43
C PRO A 77 25.37 15.34 -4.61
N SER A 78 26.51 15.99 -4.32
CA SER A 78 26.54 17.13 -3.40
C SER A 78 25.37 18.06 -3.69
N LEU A 79 24.74 18.61 -2.65
CA LEU A 79 23.61 19.53 -2.79
C LEU A 79 23.86 20.58 -3.90
N LYS A 80 25.13 20.98 -4.05
CA LYS A 80 25.64 21.85 -5.11
C LYS A 80 25.43 21.28 -6.53
N TYR A 81 25.70 20.01 -6.78
CA TYR A 81 25.45 19.34 -8.05
C TYR A 81 23.96 19.23 -8.36
N GLN A 82 23.11 18.89 -7.38
CA GLN A 82 21.66 18.84 -7.58
C GLN A 82 21.10 20.24 -7.89
N GLN A 83 21.55 21.27 -7.18
CA GLN A 83 21.18 22.65 -7.45
C GLN A 83 21.61 23.09 -8.85
N GLU A 84 22.81 22.71 -9.29
CA GLU A 84 23.31 23.04 -10.62
C GLU A 84 22.49 22.36 -11.74
N GLN A 85 22.02 21.13 -11.53
CA GLN A 85 21.13 20.46 -12.49
C GLN A 85 19.76 21.15 -12.58
N ILE A 86 19.21 21.57 -11.44
CA ILE A 86 17.96 22.34 -11.39
C ILE A 86 18.13 23.69 -12.11
N ASP A 87 19.26 24.37 -11.92
CA ASP A 87 19.56 25.64 -12.57
C ASP A 87 19.76 25.48 -14.09
N ARG A 88 20.39 24.39 -14.53
CA ARG A 88 20.53 24.08 -15.96
C ARG A 88 19.16 23.81 -16.60
N LEU A 89 18.31 23.02 -15.95
CA LEU A 89 16.95 22.72 -16.42
C LEU A 89 16.06 23.97 -16.45
N SER A 90 16.14 24.81 -15.41
CA SER A 90 15.34 26.04 -15.33
C SER A 90 15.74 27.06 -16.40
N LYS A 91 17.05 27.24 -16.65
CA LYS A 91 17.57 28.09 -17.72
C LYS A 91 17.13 27.61 -19.11
N SER A 92 17.24 26.31 -19.38
CA SER A 92 16.80 25.73 -20.66
C SER A 92 15.30 25.95 -20.91
N ARG A 93 14.47 25.69 -19.90
CA ARG A 93 13.02 25.89 -19.99
C ARG A 93 12.65 27.36 -20.21
N ARG A 94 13.35 28.29 -19.56
CA ARG A 94 13.13 29.74 -19.73
C ARG A 94 13.48 30.20 -21.15
N GLN A 95 14.58 29.68 -21.73
CA GLN A 95 14.96 29.97 -23.11
C GLN A 95 13.92 29.45 -24.11
N GLN A 96 13.40 28.23 -23.93
CA GLN A 96 12.34 27.69 -24.79
C GLN A 96 11.05 28.53 -24.74
N LEU A 97 10.65 29.01 -23.55
CA LEU A 97 9.48 29.88 -23.40
C LEU A 97 9.67 31.22 -24.11
N GLN A 98 10.86 31.83 -24.01
CA GLN A 98 11.17 33.06 -24.74
C GLN A 98 11.16 32.86 -26.26
N GLN A 99 11.68 31.72 -26.76
CA GLN A 99 11.61 31.40 -28.18
C GLN A 99 10.15 31.22 -28.65
N LYS A 100 9.31 30.52 -27.88
CA LYS A 100 7.88 30.38 -28.21
C LYS A 100 7.16 31.72 -28.23
N GLN A 101 7.44 32.62 -27.28
CA GLN A 101 6.85 33.97 -27.28
C GLN A 101 7.28 34.78 -28.50
N LYS A 102 8.56 34.72 -28.89
CA LYS A 102 9.04 35.37 -30.12
C LYS A 102 8.36 34.82 -31.38
N GLN A 103 8.19 33.50 -31.48
CA GLN A 103 7.48 32.87 -32.61
C GLN A 103 6.02 33.29 -32.68
N GLN A 104 5.32 33.43 -31.54
CA GLN A 104 3.94 33.92 -31.53
C GLN A 104 3.84 35.38 -31.98
N LEU A 105 4.81 36.23 -31.64
CA LEU A 105 4.83 37.63 -32.07
C LEU A 105 4.96 37.76 -33.60
N VAL A 106 5.82 36.93 -34.23
CA VAL A 106 6.00 36.90 -35.70
C VAL A 106 4.72 36.45 -36.42
N ILE A 107 3.94 35.55 -35.82
CA ILE A 107 2.65 35.11 -36.38
C ILE A 107 1.60 36.22 -36.32
N GLN A 108 1.64 37.09 -35.31
CA GLN A 108 0.71 38.22 -35.19
C GLN A 108 1.05 39.35 -36.16
N THR A 109 2.33 39.64 -36.39
CA THR A 109 2.73 40.68 -37.36
C THR A 109 2.37 40.34 -38.80
N ASN A 110 2.24 39.05 -39.14
CA ASN A 110 1.83 38.60 -40.49
C ASN A 110 0.31 38.46 -40.69
N LYS A 111 -0.51 38.66 -39.65
CA LYS A 111 -1.99 38.59 -39.75
C LYS A 111 -2.68 39.95 -39.89
N ASN A 112 -1.93 41.06 -39.93
CA ASN A 112 -2.45 42.38 -40.30
C ASN A 112 -2.52 42.57 -41.83
N VAL A 113 -3.00 41.56 -42.55
CA VAL A 113 -3.56 41.78 -43.90
C VAL A 113 -5.02 42.15 -43.68
N GLN A 114 -5.34 43.41 -44.01
CA GLN A 114 -6.66 44.03 -43.88
C GLN A 114 -7.78 43.08 -44.29
N ILE A 115 -8.63 42.70 -43.34
CA ILE A 115 -9.98 42.23 -43.63
C ILE A 115 -10.92 43.27 -43.05
N GLU A 116 -11.41 44.14 -43.93
CA GLU A 116 -12.61 44.95 -43.70
C GLU A 116 -13.78 44.00 -43.40
N TYR A 117 -14.36 44.12 -42.21
CA TYR A 117 -15.61 43.45 -41.86
C TYR A 117 -16.76 44.45 -41.89
N PRO A 118 -17.90 44.11 -42.53
CA PRO A 118 -19.09 44.94 -42.50
C PRO A 118 -19.73 44.89 -41.11
N ALA A 119 -20.24 46.05 -40.68
CA ALA A 119 -20.94 46.23 -39.41
C ALA A 119 -22.18 45.34 -39.32
N LEU A 120 -22.24 44.49 -38.30
CA LEU A 120 -23.44 43.73 -37.93
C LEU A 120 -23.97 44.24 -36.59
N GLU A 121 -25.28 44.48 -36.58
CA GLU A 121 -26.05 45.05 -35.49
C GLU A 121 -26.13 44.12 -34.25
N PRO A 122 -26.30 44.69 -33.04
CA PRO A 122 -26.33 43.92 -31.81
C PRO A 122 -27.66 43.17 -31.60
N ILE A 123 -27.58 41.85 -31.57
CA ILE A 123 -28.68 40.97 -31.15
C ILE A 123 -28.82 41.05 -29.62
N ARG A 124 -29.96 41.56 -29.15
CA ARG A 124 -30.38 41.49 -27.74
C ARG A 124 -30.75 40.05 -27.39
N LEU A 125 -30.03 39.45 -26.46
CA LEU A 125 -30.41 38.20 -25.79
C LEU A 125 -31.01 38.52 -24.43
N SER A 126 -32.29 38.22 -24.25
CA SER A 126 -33.01 38.26 -22.98
C SER A 126 -32.60 37.08 -22.10
N VAL A 127 -32.10 37.36 -20.91
CA VAL A 127 -31.81 36.40 -19.85
C VAL A 127 -33.11 36.06 -19.13
N HIS A 128 -33.47 34.78 -19.04
CA HIS A 128 -34.46 34.27 -18.09
C HIS A 128 -33.74 33.50 -17.00
N SER A 129 -33.66 34.11 -15.82
CA SER A 129 -33.14 33.54 -14.59
C SER A 129 -34.28 32.93 -13.79
N ASN A 130 -34.34 31.60 -13.72
CA ASN A 130 -35.12 30.88 -12.71
C ASN A 130 -34.15 29.97 -11.95
N ASN A 131 -33.91 30.27 -10.68
CA ASN A 131 -33.42 29.31 -9.69
C ASN A 131 -33.71 29.86 -8.29
N GLU A 132 -34.91 29.56 -7.80
CA GLU A 132 -35.20 29.51 -6.37
C GLU A 132 -34.99 28.06 -5.92
N ILE A 133 -34.00 27.80 -5.06
CA ILE A 133 -33.99 26.60 -4.23
C ILE A 133 -33.58 26.99 -2.81
N ASN A 134 -34.54 26.74 -1.93
CA ASN A 134 -34.54 26.85 -0.48
C ASN A 134 -33.23 26.44 0.21
N SER A 135 -32.71 27.33 1.06
CA SER A 135 -31.79 27.00 2.15
C SER A 135 -32.52 27.16 3.48
N GLY A 136 -32.87 26.04 4.10
CA GLY A 136 -33.34 26.00 5.47
C GLY A 136 -33.12 24.59 6.02
N PHE A 137 -32.10 24.42 6.86
CA PHE A 137 -32.21 23.51 7.99
C PHE A 137 -31.14 23.81 9.04
N GLU A 138 -31.62 23.82 10.28
CA GLU A 138 -30.95 24.22 11.51
C GLU A 138 -29.97 23.17 12.03
N SER A 139 -29.07 23.68 12.86
CA SER A 139 -28.16 23.01 13.79
C SER A 139 -28.84 22.03 14.75
N SER A 140 -28.16 20.94 15.12
CA SER A 140 -28.04 20.45 16.52
C SER A 140 -27.01 19.32 16.66
N GLU A 141 -26.03 19.59 17.52
CA GLU A 141 -25.37 18.80 18.58
C GLU A 141 -25.18 17.26 18.50
N ASP A 142 -23.95 16.88 18.89
CA ASP A 142 -23.47 15.72 19.66
C ASP A 142 -24.17 14.36 19.55
N VAL A 143 -23.39 13.30 19.25
CA VAL A 143 -23.43 12.01 19.98
C VAL A 143 -22.30 11.07 19.55
N GLN A 144 -21.65 10.55 20.60
CA GLN A 144 -20.85 9.35 20.81
C GLN A 144 -20.43 8.43 19.64
N VAL A 145 -19.13 8.14 19.68
CA VAL A 145 -18.41 7.02 19.04
C VAL A 145 -19.02 5.67 19.44
N GLN A 146 -19.62 4.97 18.47
CA GLN A 146 -19.89 3.53 18.55
C GLN A 146 -19.26 2.80 17.35
N SER A 147 -18.68 1.65 17.67
CA SER A 147 -17.86 0.76 16.85
C SER A 147 -18.54 0.26 15.57
N PRO A 148 -17.77 -0.14 14.53
CA PRO A 148 -18.32 -0.43 13.20
C PRO A 148 -19.12 -1.74 13.18
N SER A 149 -20.45 -1.61 13.18
CA SER A 149 -21.37 -2.73 12.97
C SER A 149 -21.41 -3.12 11.49
N ARG A 150 -21.49 -4.43 11.25
CA ARG A 150 -21.51 -5.12 9.95
C ARG A 150 -22.39 -4.42 8.90
N HIS A 151 -21.80 -4.25 7.72
CA HIS A 151 -22.36 -3.61 6.52
C HIS A 151 -23.84 -3.91 6.28
N LYS A 152 -24.72 -2.97 6.64
CA LYS A 152 -26.06 -2.87 6.05
C LYS A 152 -25.85 -2.51 4.59
N LYS A 153 -25.96 -3.50 3.69
CA LYS A 153 -25.95 -3.26 2.25
C LYS A 153 -26.99 -2.19 1.96
N SER A 154 -26.55 -1.09 1.36
CA SER A 154 -27.41 0.05 1.03
C SER A 154 -28.59 -0.46 0.19
N LYS A 155 -29.83 -0.12 0.58
CA LYS A 155 -31.05 -0.46 -0.17
C LYS A 155 -30.95 -0.03 -1.65
N VAL A 156 -30.15 1.00 -1.93
CA VAL A 156 -29.84 1.48 -3.29
C VAL A 156 -29.06 0.43 -4.08
N PHE A 157 -28.10 -0.24 -3.45
CA PHE A 157 -27.29 -1.27 -4.08
C PHE A 157 -28.10 -2.54 -4.38
N GLU A 158 -28.97 -2.95 -3.45
CA GLU A 158 -29.90 -4.06 -3.65
C GLU A 158 -30.87 -3.78 -4.83
N SER A 159 -31.36 -2.55 -4.93
CA SER A 159 -32.24 -2.10 -6.02
C SER A 159 -31.51 -2.15 -7.38
N LEU A 160 -30.30 -1.58 -7.47
CA LEU A 160 -29.50 -1.58 -8.70
C LEU A 160 -29.09 -3.00 -9.12
N TYR A 161 -28.73 -3.85 -8.17
CA TYR A 161 -28.38 -5.24 -8.44
C TYR A 161 -29.57 -6.00 -9.02
N ASN A 162 -30.77 -5.82 -8.45
CA ASN A 162 -31.99 -6.45 -8.95
C ASN A 162 -32.42 -5.91 -10.32
N ASP A 163 -32.23 -4.62 -10.60
CA ASP A 163 -32.49 -4.05 -11.93
C ASP A 163 -31.56 -4.64 -13.00
N SER A 164 -30.27 -4.83 -12.66
CA SER A 164 -29.29 -5.45 -13.56
C SER A 164 -29.68 -6.88 -13.94
N LYS A 165 -30.13 -7.69 -12.96
CA LYS A 165 -30.61 -9.06 -13.20
C LYS A 165 -31.84 -9.10 -14.10
N ARG A 166 -32.79 -8.17 -13.92
CA ARG A 166 -33.98 -8.08 -14.78
C ARG A 166 -33.62 -7.75 -16.23
N ARG A 167 -32.62 -6.91 -16.47
CA ARG A 167 -32.16 -6.60 -17.83
C ARG A 167 -31.53 -7.80 -18.53
N VAL A 168 -30.71 -8.58 -17.82
CA VAL A 168 -30.09 -9.80 -18.36
C VAL A 168 -31.16 -10.85 -18.69
N GLN A 169 -32.11 -11.08 -17.79
CA GLN A 169 -33.24 -11.99 -18.08
C GLN A 169 -34.11 -11.51 -19.25
N LYS A 170 -34.37 -10.21 -19.34
CA LYS A 170 -35.13 -9.64 -20.46
C LYS A 170 -34.39 -9.80 -21.79
N GLN A 171 -33.05 -9.67 -21.81
CA GLN A 171 -32.25 -9.94 -23.00
C GLN A 171 -32.27 -11.42 -23.40
N GLN A 172 -32.25 -12.34 -22.44
CA GLN A 172 -32.34 -13.79 -22.71
C GLN A 172 -33.72 -14.21 -23.24
N LEU A 173 -34.80 -13.55 -22.81
CA LEU A 173 -36.16 -13.82 -23.30
C LEU A 173 -36.45 -13.16 -24.66
N LEU A 174 -35.74 -12.08 -24.99
CA LEU A 174 -35.85 -11.37 -26.28
C LEU A 174 -34.92 -11.93 -27.36
N SER A 175 -34.16 -12.99 -27.09
CA SER A 175 -33.46 -13.76 -28.11
C SER A 175 -34.25 -15.03 -28.45
N PRO A 176 -35.37 -14.97 -29.22
CA PRO A 176 -35.70 -16.13 -30.01
C PRO A 176 -34.55 -16.33 -30.99
N VAL A 177 -34.07 -17.56 -31.08
CA VAL A 177 -33.14 -18.07 -32.09
C VAL A 177 -33.81 -17.94 -33.47
N ARG A 178 -33.96 -16.70 -33.95
CA ARG A 178 -34.20 -16.41 -35.35
C ARG A 178 -32.82 -16.15 -35.92
N LYS A 179 -32.28 -17.16 -36.60
CA LYS A 179 -31.16 -17.00 -37.53
C LYS A 179 -31.44 -15.69 -38.29
N PRO A 180 -30.59 -14.65 -38.19
CA PRO A 180 -30.81 -13.45 -38.96
C PRO A 180 -30.80 -13.88 -40.43
N GLN A 181 -31.98 -13.88 -41.05
CA GLN A 181 -32.04 -13.84 -42.49
C GLN A 181 -31.46 -12.48 -42.85
N PHE A 182 -30.18 -12.49 -43.20
CA PHE A 182 -29.50 -11.34 -43.78
C PHE A 182 -30.21 -11.03 -45.10
N THR A 183 -31.32 -10.28 -45.02
CA THR A 183 -31.76 -9.50 -46.16
C THR A 183 -30.57 -8.64 -46.52
N LYS A 184 -30.11 -8.73 -47.77
CA LYS A 184 -28.95 -8.01 -48.28
C LYS A 184 -29.19 -6.52 -48.04
N ILE A 185 -28.71 -5.99 -46.92
CA ILE A 185 -28.73 -4.57 -46.60
C ILE A 185 -27.87 -3.94 -47.69
N LYS A 186 -28.51 -3.28 -48.65
CA LYS A 186 -27.82 -2.52 -49.68
C LYS A 186 -26.96 -1.50 -48.94
N LEU A 187 -25.63 -1.68 -49.02
CA LEU A 187 -24.70 -0.71 -48.46
C LEU A 187 -25.04 0.65 -49.04
N PRO A 188 -25.23 1.68 -48.20
CA PRO A 188 -25.49 3.03 -48.69
C PRO A 188 -24.35 3.43 -49.62
N SER A 189 -24.73 3.93 -50.79
CA SER A 189 -23.78 4.39 -51.81
C SER A 189 -22.85 5.44 -51.20
N LYS A 190 -21.57 5.41 -51.55
CA LYS A 190 -20.55 6.34 -51.01
C LYS A 190 -20.84 7.82 -51.30
N ASN A 191 -21.80 8.12 -52.16
CA ASN A 191 -22.26 9.47 -52.49
C ASN A 191 -23.49 9.94 -51.70
N ASP A 192 -23.93 9.19 -50.68
CA ASP A 192 -25.05 9.61 -49.84
C ASP A 192 -24.59 10.69 -48.84
N ASP A 193 -25.24 11.86 -48.88
CA ASP A 193 -24.97 12.97 -47.95
C ASP A 193 -25.09 12.55 -46.49
N MET A 194 -25.96 11.58 -46.20
CA MET A 194 -26.10 10.98 -44.87
C MET A 194 -24.83 10.25 -44.44
N TYR A 195 -24.17 9.53 -45.36
CA TYR A 195 -22.92 8.82 -45.09
C TYR A 195 -21.79 9.80 -44.77
N ASN A 196 -21.67 10.89 -45.54
CA ASN A 196 -20.67 11.93 -45.31
C ASN A 196 -20.89 12.70 -43.99
N ARG A 197 -22.16 12.99 -43.64
CA ARG A 197 -22.49 13.59 -42.33
C ARG A 197 -22.12 12.66 -41.18
N ASN A 198 -22.38 11.36 -41.32
CA ASN A 198 -22.05 10.37 -40.29
C ASN A 198 -20.52 10.23 -40.12
N LEU A 199 -19.76 10.19 -41.23
CA LEU A 199 -18.30 10.21 -41.17
C LEU A 199 -17.75 11.46 -40.49
N LYS A 200 -18.29 12.65 -40.82
CA LYS A 200 -17.89 13.90 -40.17
C LYS A 200 -18.19 13.87 -38.68
N TRP A 201 -19.39 13.42 -38.29
CA TRP A 201 -19.78 13.27 -36.89
C TRP A 201 -18.85 12.29 -36.14
N LEU A 202 -18.54 11.13 -36.72
CA LEU A 202 -17.60 10.16 -36.16
C LEU A 202 -16.19 10.76 -35.98
N SER A 203 -15.70 11.52 -36.96
CA SER A 203 -14.39 12.20 -36.83
C SER A 203 -14.39 13.22 -35.70
N THR A 204 -15.45 14.03 -35.58
CA THR A 204 -15.57 15.04 -34.52
C THR A 204 -15.74 14.41 -33.14
N SER A 205 -16.49 13.31 -33.05
CA SER A 205 -16.67 12.54 -31.82
C SER A 205 -15.34 11.92 -31.37
N ARG A 206 -14.59 11.30 -32.28
CA ARG A 206 -13.25 10.77 -31.99
C ARG A 206 -12.28 11.85 -31.52
N SER A 207 -12.25 13.01 -32.19
CA SER A 207 -11.41 14.13 -31.77
C SER A 207 -11.80 14.66 -30.38
N LYS A 208 -13.10 14.70 -30.07
CA LYS A 208 -13.58 15.11 -28.74
C LYS A 208 -13.19 14.10 -27.67
N ILE A 209 -13.31 12.81 -27.94
CA ILE A 209 -12.89 11.73 -27.03
C ILE A 209 -11.38 11.81 -26.76
N GLU A 210 -10.58 11.99 -27.80
CA GLU A 210 -9.11 12.11 -27.66
C GLU A 210 -8.71 13.33 -26.81
N LYS A 211 -9.39 14.47 -27.00
CA LYS A 211 -9.16 15.67 -26.16
C LYS A 211 -9.48 15.41 -24.69
N LEU A 212 -10.63 14.78 -24.40
CA LEU A 212 -11.03 14.45 -23.03
C LEU A 212 -10.08 13.45 -22.38
N GLN A 213 -9.54 12.50 -23.15
CA GLN A 213 -8.52 11.57 -22.65
C GLN A 213 -7.22 12.29 -22.27
N LYS A 214 -6.73 13.20 -23.12
CA LYS A 214 -5.53 14.00 -22.83
C LYS A 214 -5.73 14.91 -21.61
N GLU A 215 -6.90 15.52 -21.47
CA GLU A 215 -7.24 16.35 -20.30
C GLU A 215 -7.27 15.53 -19.01
N LYS A 216 -7.88 14.34 -19.04
CA LYS A 216 -7.90 13.41 -17.91
C LYS A 216 -6.48 13.00 -17.48
N GLU A 217 -5.62 12.68 -18.44
CA GLU A 217 -4.22 12.30 -18.16
C GLU A 217 -3.45 13.47 -17.54
N LEU A 218 -3.68 14.70 -18.00
CA LEU A 218 -3.04 15.89 -17.44
C LEU A 218 -3.47 16.15 -15.99
N ILE A 219 -4.77 16.04 -15.70
CA ILE A 219 -5.29 16.16 -14.32
C ILE A 219 -4.70 15.08 -13.42
N GLN A 220 -4.57 13.85 -13.92
CA GLN A 220 -3.98 12.75 -13.16
C GLN A 220 -2.51 13.04 -12.83
N LYS A 221 -1.71 13.48 -13.80
CA LYS A 221 -0.31 13.89 -13.57
C LYS A 221 -0.20 15.04 -12.57
N GLN A 222 -1.11 16.01 -12.61
CA GLN A 222 -1.14 17.10 -11.63
C GLN A 222 -1.39 16.59 -10.21
N LYS A 223 -2.39 15.69 -10.04
CA LYS A 223 -2.66 15.06 -8.74
C LYS A 223 -1.50 14.23 -8.23
N GLU A 224 -0.80 13.51 -9.10
CA GLU A 224 0.41 12.77 -8.72
C GLU A 224 1.51 13.70 -8.22
N ILE A 225 1.72 14.84 -8.89
CA ILE A 225 2.68 15.86 -8.45
C ILE A 225 2.25 16.49 -7.10
N GLU A 226 0.97 16.78 -6.91
CA GLU A 226 0.45 17.31 -5.64
C GLU A 226 0.61 16.29 -4.51
N ASN A 227 0.24 15.03 -4.73
CA ASN A 227 0.45 13.94 -3.76
C ASN A 227 1.94 13.78 -3.41
N LEU A 228 2.85 13.91 -4.37
CA LEU A 228 4.29 13.86 -4.12
C LEU A 228 4.77 15.06 -3.28
N LYS A 229 4.19 16.25 -3.45
CA LYS A 229 4.48 17.41 -2.61
C LYS A 229 3.94 17.26 -1.19
N GLU A 230 2.78 16.64 -1.03
CA GLU A 230 2.24 16.32 0.30
C GLU A 230 3.04 15.21 1.00
N CYS A 231 3.65 14.29 0.23
CA CYS A 231 4.50 13.22 0.76
C CYS A 231 5.97 13.62 0.97
N THR A 232 6.39 14.80 0.54
CA THR A 232 7.67 15.37 1.01
C THR A 232 7.46 15.90 2.41
N PHE A 233 7.68 15.02 3.38
CA PHE A 233 7.92 15.39 4.77
C PHE A 233 9.10 16.36 4.75
N GLU A 234 8.84 17.67 4.73
CA GLU A 234 9.85 18.67 5.04
C GLU A 234 10.02 18.59 6.55
N PRO A 235 11.04 17.90 7.09
CA PRO A 235 11.24 17.92 8.52
C PRO A 235 11.40 19.38 8.92
N GLN A 236 10.58 19.86 9.83
CA GLN A 236 10.82 21.14 10.48
C GLN A 236 12.11 20.97 11.30
N ILE A 237 13.25 21.24 10.67
CA ILE A 237 14.54 21.29 11.34
C ILE A 237 14.47 22.50 12.26
N THR A 238 14.31 22.23 13.55
CA THR A 238 14.30 23.25 14.59
C THR A 238 15.57 24.10 14.49
N GLU A 239 15.47 25.39 14.82
CA GLU A 239 16.62 26.30 14.90
C GLU A 239 17.79 25.69 15.69
N TYR A 240 17.47 24.94 16.75
CA TYR A 240 18.41 24.18 17.56
C TYR A 240 19.22 23.16 16.75
N ALA A 241 18.57 22.37 15.90
CA ALA A 241 19.25 21.38 15.06
C ALA A 241 20.16 22.06 14.01
N LYS A 242 19.77 23.23 13.48
CA LYS A 242 20.64 24.02 12.59
C LYS A 242 21.90 24.52 13.30
N GLN A 243 21.77 24.95 14.56
CA GLN A 243 22.92 25.37 15.39
C GLN A 243 23.86 24.20 15.71
N MET A 244 23.35 22.97 15.83
CA MET A 244 24.20 21.79 16.05
C MET A 244 25.06 21.42 14.83
N VAL A 245 24.57 21.69 13.60
CA VAL A 245 25.36 21.47 12.37
C VAL A 245 26.49 22.49 12.22
N GLN A 246 26.32 23.70 12.74
CA GLN A 246 27.33 24.77 12.65
C GLN A 246 28.53 24.57 13.58
N ASN A 247 28.40 23.76 14.63
CA ASN A 247 29.46 23.49 15.62
C ASN A 247 29.75 21.98 15.75
N PRO A 248 30.35 21.34 14.72
CA PRO A 248 30.63 19.91 14.72
C PRO A 248 31.64 19.47 15.79
N GLU A 249 32.54 20.37 16.22
CA GLU A 249 33.54 20.09 17.26
C GLU A 249 32.91 19.81 18.65
N ASN A 250 31.67 20.24 18.86
CA ASN A 250 30.94 20.06 20.12
C ASN A 250 30.14 18.74 20.22
N VAL A 251 30.13 17.90 19.17
CA VAL A 251 29.36 16.64 19.19
C VAL A 251 30.06 15.60 20.05
N PHE A 252 31.37 15.44 19.88
CA PHE A 252 32.18 14.49 20.66
C PHE A 252 32.27 14.89 22.13
N GLU A 253 32.45 16.19 22.43
CA GLU A 253 32.43 16.68 23.81
C GLU A 253 31.06 16.47 24.47
N ARG A 254 29.95 16.68 23.75
CA ARG A 254 28.61 16.37 24.28
C ARG A 254 28.40 14.88 24.51
N GLN A 255 28.84 14.03 23.60
CA GLN A 255 28.77 12.58 23.81
C GLN A 255 29.60 12.16 25.01
N HIS A 256 30.82 12.68 25.15
CA HIS A 256 31.67 12.44 26.31
C HIS A 256 31.01 12.91 27.61
N MET A 257 30.41 14.10 27.63
CA MET A 257 29.70 14.63 28.81
C MET A 257 28.44 13.81 29.15
N ASN A 258 27.74 13.29 28.15
CA ASN A 258 26.59 12.41 28.35
C ASN A 258 27.01 11.06 28.94
N VAL A 259 28.12 10.48 28.46
CA VAL A 259 28.69 9.24 29.02
C VAL A 259 29.12 9.44 30.47
N LEU A 260 29.77 10.57 30.80
CA LEU A 260 30.14 10.91 32.17
C LEU A 260 28.93 11.09 33.08
N LYS A 261 27.89 11.80 32.61
CA LYS A 261 26.64 11.96 33.39
C LYS A 261 25.97 10.61 33.62
N TYR A 262 25.95 9.74 32.60
CA TYR A 262 25.39 8.41 32.74
C TYR A 262 26.16 7.57 33.77
N SER A 263 27.50 7.56 33.72
CA SER A 263 28.31 6.81 34.70
C SER A 263 28.11 7.33 36.13
N GLN A 264 28.05 8.65 36.33
CA GLN A 264 27.77 9.25 37.63
C GLN A 264 26.38 8.88 38.15
N ASN A 265 25.36 8.92 37.29
CA ASN A 265 24.00 8.54 37.68
C ASN A 265 23.89 7.05 38.00
N LYS A 266 24.61 6.20 37.26
CA LYS A 266 24.68 4.77 37.54
C LYS A 266 25.35 4.50 38.90
N MET A 267 26.48 5.14 39.19
CA MET A 267 27.12 5.01 40.50
C MET A 267 26.19 5.43 41.65
N LYS A 268 25.48 6.56 41.50
CA LYS A 268 24.48 6.99 42.49
C LYS A 268 23.36 5.97 42.67
N PHE A 269 22.86 5.41 41.56
CA PHE A 269 21.81 4.39 41.61
C PHE A 269 22.29 3.14 42.34
N ASP A 270 23.47 2.63 42.02
CA ASP A 270 24.06 1.45 42.64
C ASP A 270 24.30 1.66 44.14
N GLU A 271 24.77 2.85 44.54
CA GLU A 271 24.93 3.23 45.94
C GLU A 271 23.59 3.30 46.68
N THR A 272 22.55 3.80 46.01
CA THR A 272 21.19 3.85 46.58
C THR A 272 20.59 2.44 46.72
N GLN A 273 20.85 1.56 45.76
CA GLN A 273 20.46 0.14 45.80
C GLN A 273 21.15 -0.58 46.97
N LYS A 274 22.46 -0.41 47.11
CA LYS A 274 23.23 -0.99 48.21
C LYS A 274 22.74 -0.51 49.58
N GLN A 275 22.43 0.78 49.72
CA GLN A 275 21.83 1.33 50.94
C GLN A 275 20.45 0.76 51.26
N LYS A 276 19.66 0.37 50.24
CA LYS A 276 18.37 -0.30 50.44
C LYS A 276 18.56 -1.74 50.88
N ASP A 277 19.51 -2.46 50.28
CA ASP A 277 19.83 -3.84 50.66
C ASP A 277 20.36 -3.91 52.10
N ASP A 278 21.29 -3.01 52.47
CA ASP A 278 21.86 -2.93 53.82
C ASP A 278 20.80 -2.49 54.87
N ARG A 279 19.72 -1.80 54.47
CA ARG A 279 18.60 -1.44 55.36
C ARG A 279 17.54 -2.54 55.49
N PHE A 280 17.58 -3.58 54.66
CA PHE A 280 16.61 -4.68 54.64
C PHE A 280 17.24 -6.01 55.09
N ASP A 281 18.00 -5.99 56.20
CA ASP A 281 18.43 -7.22 56.88
C ASP A 281 17.29 -7.98 57.57
N PHE A 282 16.06 -7.43 57.57
CA PHE A 282 14.89 -8.15 58.03
C PHE A 282 14.42 -9.14 56.97
N LYS A 283 15.14 -10.26 56.85
CA LYS A 283 14.59 -11.50 56.29
C LYS A 283 13.68 -12.08 57.36
N PRO A 284 12.34 -11.92 57.31
CA PRO A 284 11.49 -12.63 58.24
C PRO A 284 11.80 -14.11 58.06
N LYS A 285 12.32 -14.73 59.12
CA LYS A 285 12.39 -16.19 59.22
C LYS A 285 10.95 -16.65 59.31
N LEU A 286 10.27 -16.72 58.18
CA LEU A 286 9.00 -17.41 58.06
C LEU A 286 9.32 -18.86 58.46
N SER A 287 8.84 -19.28 59.61
CA SER A 287 8.90 -20.66 60.07
C SER A 287 7.98 -21.50 59.17
N TYR A 288 8.46 -21.76 57.95
CA TYR A 288 7.75 -22.41 56.85
C TYR A 288 7.34 -23.86 57.15
N THR A 289 7.74 -24.42 58.29
CA THR A 289 7.49 -25.83 58.62
C THR A 289 6.07 -26.12 59.11
N GLN A 290 5.38 -25.20 59.78
CA GLN A 290 4.02 -25.48 60.28
C GLN A 290 2.92 -25.15 59.26
N GLN A 291 3.02 -24.03 58.53
CA GLN A 291 1.98 -23.63 57.58
C GLN A 291 1.92 -24.50 56.32
N GLN A 292 3.05 -25.08 55.88
CA GLN A 292 3.03 -26.03 54.77
C GLN A 292 2.33 -27.33 55.17
N VAL A 293 2.56 -27.83 56.38
CA VAL A 293 1.90 -29.06 56.87
C VAL A 293 0.39 -28.86 56.94
N GLU A 294 -0.07 -27.74 57.51
CA GLU A 294 -1.52 -27.44 57.54
C GLU A 294 -2.12 -27.26 56.14
N PHE A 295 -1.39 -26.66 55.21
CA PHE A 295 -1.83 -26.52 53.83
C PHE A 295 -1.97 -27.89 53.15
N TYR A 296 -0.97 -28.77 53.27
CA TYR A 296 -0.99 -30.12 52.70
C TYR A 296 -2.06 -31.01 53.35
N GLU A 297 -2.29 -30.90 54.67
CA GLU A 297 -3.36 -31.62 55.35
C GLU A 297 -4.76 -31.15 54.88
N ARG A 298 -4.99 -29.85 54.74
CA ARG A 298 -6.24 -29.33 54.17
C ARG A 298 -6.44 -29.75 52.72
N LEU A 299 -5.37 -29.82 51.93
CA LEU A 299 -5.42 -30.28 50.55
C LEU A 299 -5.76 -31.77 50.46
N LYS A 300 -5.18 -32.62 51.34
CA LYS A 300 -5.57 -34.04 51.49
C LYS A 300 -7.04 -34.21 51.88
N LEU A 301 -7.54 -33.38 52.79
CA LEU A 301 -8.94 -33.41 53.24
C LEU A 301 -9.93 -33.03 52.14
N THR A 302 -9.60 -32.04 51.31
CA THR A 302 -10.51 -31.51 50.30
C THR A 302 -10.45 -32.26 48.96
N MET A 303 -9.29 -32.81 48.59
CA MET A 303 -9.08 -33.43 47.28
C MET A 303 -8.97 -34.95 47.30
N GLY A 304 -9.11 -35.59 48.46
CA GLY A 304 -8.91 -37.04 48.63
C GLY A 304 -7.41 -37.42 48.59
N PRO A 305 -7.07 -38.72 48.51
CA PRO A 305 -5.67 -39.16 48.43
C PRO A 305 -4.97 -38.60 47.18
N VAL A 306 -4.25 -37.48 47.35
CA VAL A 306 -3.56 -36.73 46.28
C VAL A 306 -2.34 -37.50 45.73
N GLU A 307 -1.91 -38.56 46.43
CA GLU A 307 -0.73 -39.37 46.08
C GLU A 307 -0.81 -40.02 44.69
N GLU A 308 -2.01 -40.16 44.11
CA GLU A 308 -2.18 -40.75 42.77
C GLU A 308 -2.28 -39.73 41.61
N ARG A 309 -2.31 -38.41 41.86
CA ARG A 309 -2.64 -37.41 40.80
C ARG A 309 -1.60 -36.31 40.56
N VAL A 310 -0.51 -36.29 41.32
CA VAL A 310 0.55 -35.27 41.15
C VAL A 310 1.80 -35.93 40.58
N VAL A 311 1.95 -35.85 39.24
CA VAL A 311 3.19 -36.21 38.58
C VAL A 311 4.11 -35.00 38.61
N LEU A 312 5.10 -35.00 39.50
CA LEU A 312 6.16 -33.99 39.50
C LEU A 312 7.03 -34.20 38.25
N ARG A 313 6.83 -33.36 37.23
CA ARG A 313 7.75 -33.31 36.09
C ARG A 313 8.89 -32.35 36.43
N LYS A 314 10.12 -32.83 36.24
CA LYS A 314 11.32 -32.01 36.36
C LYS A 314 11.48 -31.28 35.04
N GLU A 315 11.22 -29.98 35.02
CA GLU A 315 11.53 -29.12 33.88
C GLU A 315 12.91 -28.50 34.08
N ASP A 316 13.60 -28.16 32.99
CA ASP A 316 15.00 -27.71 32.99
C ASP A 316 15.24 -26.43 33.80
N HIS A 317 14.19 -25.77 34.29
CA HIS A 317 14.25 -24.53 35.07
C HIS A 317 13.56 -24.62 36.45
N GLY A 318 13.16 -25.81 36.90
CA GLY A 318 12.57 -26.01 38.24
C GLY A 318 11.47 -27.08 38.29
N TYR A 319 10.99 -27.40 39.49
CA TYR A 319 9.86 -28.33 39.66
C TYR A 319 8.54 -27.59 39.45
N GLY A 320 7.84 -27.90 38.35
CA GLY A 320 6.47 -27.46 38.10
C GLY A 320 5.47 -28.54 38.53
N VAL A 321 4.44 -28.15 39.30
CA VAL A 321 3.34 -29.05 39.67
C VAL A 321 2.25 -28.96 38.61
N VAL A 322 2.04 -30.03 37.84
CA VAL A 322 0.96 -30.10 36.82
C VAL A 322 -0.13 -31.03 37.31
N LEU A 323 -1.34 -30.50 37.50
CA LEU A 323 -2.52 -31.29 37.87
C LEU A 323 -3.12 -31.91 36.60
N VAL A 324 -3.03 -33.24 36.47
CA VAL A 324 -3.65 -33.98 35.36
C VAL A 324 -5.10 -34.29 35.74
N HIS A 325 -6.06 -33.69 35.03
CA HIS A 325 -7.47 -34.09 35.11
C HIS A 325 -7.76 -35.14 34.04
N GLU A 326 -7.82 -36.40 34.43
CA GLU A 326 -8.46 -37.43 33.59
C GLU A 326 -9.97 -37.18 33.58
N ARG A 327 -10.50 -36.72 32.45
CA ARG A 327 -11.94 -36.76 32.17
C ARG A 327 -12.28 -38.19 31.74
N LYS A 328 -13.03 -38.91 32.57
CA LYS A 328 -13.72 -40.14 32.17
C LYS A 328 -15.03 -39.83 31.45
#